data_AF-A0A7K3NHP3-F1
#
_entry.id   AF-A0A7K3NHP3-F1
#
_cell.length_a   1.000
_cell.length_b   1.000
_cell.length_c   1.000
_cell.angle_alpha   90.00
_cell.angle_beta   90.00
_cell.angle_gamma   90.00
#
_symmetry.space_group_name_H-M   'P 1'
#
loop_
_entity.id
_entity.type
_entity.pdbx_description
1 polymer ?
#
loop_
_entity_poly.entity_id
_entity_poly.type
_entity_poly.pdbx_seq_one_letter_code
_entity_poly.pdbx_strand_id
1 'polypeptide(L)'
;MKIVVLVEGDTEVKALPPFFRRWLAAGGCGHVGVVASSFRGNDNYLKEYAKKARLFLAVKDVIGVIGLLDLYGLKHPQALTGTMAQRYKNMQGELEKNVAGVFRQHFAVHELEAWLLSDPDLFDSPLRPKLPKKSPEKVNFDMLPAKVLEKHYPTVLGRDYKKTTDGVTLFQKLDPAVAAAKCPYLKALLEDLLDMARKSAKAFGPAEPSPTGSRHAPRTAKHPRGGAQG
;
A
#
# COMPACT_ATOMS: atom_id res chain seq x y z
N MET A 1 0.16 14.19 -5.97
CA MET A 1 0.24 12.91 -6.72
C MET A 1 -0.20 11.79 -5.81
N LYS A 2 -0.92 10.79 -6.33
CA LYS A 2 -1.37 9.66 -5.54
C LYS A 2 -1.40 8.35 -6.34
N ILE A 3 -1.20 7.25 -5.63
CA ILE A 3 -1.48 5.90 -6.13
C ILE A 3 -2.84 5.47 -5.55
N VAL A 4 -3.69 4.91 -6.39
CA VAL A 4 -4.98 4.34 -5.96
C VAL A 4 -4.84 2.83 -5.81
N VAL A 5 -5.29 2.28 -4.69
CA VAL A 5 -5.34 0.84 -4.45
C VAL A 5 -6.78 0.37 -4.48
N LEU A 6 -7.10 -0.52 -5.42
CA LEU A 6 -8.40 -1.18 -5.57
C LEU A 6 -8.40 -2.44 -4.69
N VAL A 7 -9.36 -2.52 -3.76
CA VAL A 7 -9.37 -3.56 -2.71
C VAL A 7 -10.77 -4.16 -2.51
N GLU A 8 -10.86 -5.32 -1.85
CA GLU A 8 -12.15 -6.00 -1.65
C GLU A 8 -13.04 -5.38 -0.56
N GLY A 9 -12.46 -4.92 0.56
CA GLY A 9 -13.23 -4.61 1.76
C GLY A 9 -12.77 -3.37 2.55
N ASP A 10 -13.51 -3.07 3.62
CA ASP A 10 -13.31 -1.88 4.45
C ASP A 10 -12.07 -1.96 5.34
N THR A 11 -11.64 -3.18 5.70
CA THR A 11 -10.41 -3.38 6.47
C THR A 11 -9.22 -2.91 5.66
N GLU A 12 -9.14 -3.33 4.39
CA GLU A 12 -8.11 -2.97 3.43
C GLU A 12 -8.07 -1.45 3.24
N VAL A 13 -9.25 -0.82 3.11
CA VAL A 13 -9.38 0.64 2.95
C VAL A 13 -8.76 1.41 4.10
N LYS A 14 -8.90 0.91 5.34
CA LYS A 14 -8.38 1.58 6.54
C LYS A 14 -6.92 1.22 6.83
N ALA A 15 -6.55 -0.04 6.62
CA ALA A 15 -5.26 -0.59 7.03
C ALA A 15 -4.13 -0.28 6.03
N LEU A 16 -4.40 -0.41 4.73
CA LEU A 16 -3.35 -0.44 3.71
C LEU A 16 -2.77 0.94 3.36
N PRO A 17 -3.57 2.02 3.22
CA PRO A 17 -2.99 3.31 2.85
C PRO A 17 -1.94 3.82 3.84
N PRO A 18 -2.15 3.80 5.18
CA PRO A 18 -1.09 4.15 6.13
C PRO A 18 0.14 3.26 6.03
N PHE A 19 -0.06 1.94 5.88
CA PHE A 19 1.02 0.97 5.74
C PHE A 19 1.90 1.24 4.50
N PHE A 20 1.28 1.44 3.34
CA PHE A 20 1.99 1.75 2.10
C PHE A 20 2.67 3.12 2.12
N ARG A 21 2.07 4.14 2.76
CA ARG A 21 2.72 5.44 2.92
C ARG A 21 4.00 5.37 3.75
N ARG A 22 4.05 4.54 4.80
CA ARG A 22 5.28 4.33 5.59
C ARG A 22 6.39 3.72 4.72
N TRP A 23 6.05 2.74 3.88
CA TRP A 23 7.00 2.17 2.92
C TRP A 23 7.53 3.20 1.92
N LEU A 24 6.63 3.97 1.29
CA LEU A 24 7.02 5.02 0.35
C LEU A 24 7.89 6.09 1.01
N ALA A 25 7.55 6.51 2.24
CA ALA A 25 8.35 7.48 2.99
C ALA A 25 9.77 6.97 3.24
N ALA A 26 9.93 5.72 3.68
CA ALA A 26 11.24 5.09 3.86
C ALA A 26 12.05 5.01 2.55
N GLY A 27 11.38 4.84 1.41
CA GLY A 27 12.00 4.85 0.08
C GLY A 27 12.21 6.22 -0.57
N GLY A 28 12.05 7.33 0.18
CA GLY A 28 12.24 8.70 -0.29
C GLY A 28 11.06 9.27 -1.09
N CYS A 29 9.92 8.59 -1.09
CA CYS A 29 8.71 8.93 -1.87
C CYS A 29 7.54 9.39 -0.99
N GLY A 30 7.81 9.94 0.21
CA GLY A 30 6.78 10.34 1.18
C GLY A 30 5.82 11.44 0.71
N HIS A 31 6.12 12.11 -0.40
CA HIS A 31 5.25 13.10 -1.04
C HIS A 31 4.12 12.49 -1.89
N VAL A 32 4.20 11.18 -2.18
CA VAL A 32 3.17 10.47 -2.94
C VAL A 32 2.09 9.96 -1.97
N GLY A 33 0.85 10.40 -2.21
CA GLY A 33 -0.30 9.90 -1.47
C GLY A 33 -0.65 8.46 -1.86
N VAL A 34 -1.27 7.73 -0.94
CA VAL A 34 -1.91 6.44 -1.23
C VAL A 34 -3.33 6.51 -0.74
N VAL A 35 -4.29 6.17 -1.61
CA VAL A 35 -5.72 6.10 -1.29
C VAL A 35 -6.25 4.73 -1.69
N ALA A 36 -7.21 4.21 -0.95
CA ALA A 36 -7.85 2.94 -1.26
C ALA A 36 -9.28 3.16 -1.74
N SER A 37 -9.75 2.29 -2.64
CA SER A 37 -11.12 2.28 -3.12
C SER A 37 -11.65 0.84 -3.09
N SER A 38 -12.62 0.58 -2.22
CA SER A 38 -13.20 -0.75 -2.06
C SER A 38 -14.16 -1.14 -3.18
N PHE A 39 -14.33 -2.43 -3.32
CA PHE A 39 -15.45 -3.08 -4.01
C PHE A 39 -16.37 -3.70 -2.95
N ARG A 40 -17.45 -4.37 -3.38
CA ARG A 40 -18.28 -5.19 -2.48
C ARG A 40 -18.05 -6.64 -2.84
N GLY A 41 -16.90 -7.17 -2.43
CA GLY A 41 -16.52 -8.55 -2.69
C GLY A 41 -15.82 -8.79 -4.03
N ASN A 42 -15.17 -9.96 -4.13
CA ASN A 42 -14.39 -10.39 -5.29
C ASN A 42 -15.16 -10.39 -6.62
N ASP A 43 -16.43 -10.80 -6.63
CA ASP A 43 -17.22 -10.85 -7.88
C ASP A 43 -17.43 -9.46 -8.48
N ASN A 44 -17.67 -8.46 -7.63
CA ASN A 44 -17.83 -7.07 -8.07
C ASN A 44 -16.49 -6.49 -8.51
N TYR A 45 -15.40 -6.83 -7.81
CA TYR A 45 -14.06 -6.47 -8.28
C TYR A 45 -13.82 -7.00 -9.70
N LEU A 46 -13.99 -8.30 -9.93
CA LEU A 46 -13.68 -8.93 -11.23
C LEU A 46 -14.51 -8.37 -12.38
N LYS A 47 -15.74 -7.92 -12.11
CA LYS A 47 -16.62 -7.28 -13.11
C LYS A 47 -16.24 -5.83 -13.41
N GLU A 48 -15.79 -5.07 -12.42
CA GLU A 48 -15.74 -3.61 -12.51
C GLU A 48 -14.34 -3.00 -12.41
N TYR A 49 -13.31 -3.75 -12.00
CA TYR A 49 -11.96 -3.22 -11.76
C TYR A 49 -11.42 -2.47 -12.98
N ALA A 50 -11.59 -3.01 -14.20
CA ALA A 50 -11.03 -2.41 -15.41
C ALA A 50 -11.68 -1.05 -15.72
N LYS A 51 -13.00 -0.93 -15.54
CA LYS A 51 -13.70 0.36 -15.67
C LYS A 51 -13.21 1.35 -14.62
N LYS A 52 -13.12 0.93 -13.36
CA LYS A 52 -12.72 1.80 -12.25
C LYS A 52 -11.26 2.24 -12.34
N ALA A 53 -10.36 1.35 -12.73
CA ALA A 53 -8.95 1.65 -12.95
C ALA A 53 -8.78 2.70 -14.06
N ARG A 54 -9.48 2.55 -15.19
CA ARG A 54 -9.47 3.55 -16.27
C ARG A 54 -9.98 4.92 -15.81
N LEU A 55 -11.05 4.96 -15.01
CA LEU A 55 -11.56 6.20 -14.45
C LEU A 55 -10.53 6.88 -13.55
N PHE A 56 -9.84 6.13 -12.68
CA PHE A 56 -8.79 6.70 -11.84
C PHE A 56 -7.57 7.16 -12.64
N LEU A 57 -7.13 6.38 -13.63
CA LEU A 57 -5.99 6.73 -14.47
C LEU A 57 -6.25 7.98 -15.35
N ALA A 58 -7.51 8.33 -15.60
CA ALA A 58 -7.86 9.58 -16.28
C ALA A 58 -7.73 10.83 -15.38
N VAL A 59 -7.58 10.66 -14.06
CA VAL A 59 -7.43 11.78 -13.12
C VAL A 59 -5.97 12.25 -13.10
N LYS A 60 -5.75 13.54 -13.38
CA LYS A 60 -4.42 14.16 -13.55
C LYS A 60 -3.43 13.88 -12.40
N ASP A 61 -3.90 13.75 -11.16
CA ASP A 61 -3.04 13.56 -9.99
C ASP A 61 -2.79 12.09 -9.63
N VAL A 62 -3.41 11.14 -10.34
CA VAL A 62 -3.22 9.70 -10.15
C VAL A 62 -2.06 9.24 -11.02
N ILE A 63 -1.02 8.72 -10.38
CA ILE A 63 0.22 8.28 -11.05
C ILE A 63 0.25 6.77 -11.32
N GLY A 64 -0.70 6.03 -10.76
CA GLY A 64 -0.81 4.59 -10.92
C GLY A 64 -1.99 4.01 -10.14
N VAL A 65 -2.42 2.82 -10.56
CA VAL A 65 -3.48 2.06 -9.90
C VAL A 65 -2.97 0.65 -9.60
N ILE A 66 -3.07 0.23 -8.34
CA ILE A 66 -2.80 -1.13 -7.90
C ILE A 66 -4.12 -1.85 -7.67
N GLY A 67 -4.27 -3.04 -8.23
CA GLY A 67 -5.25 -4.02 -7.81
C GLY A 67 -4.72 -4.89 -6.70
N LEU A 68 -5.49 -5.15 -5.65
CA LEU A 68 -5.11 -6.06 -4.58
C LEU A 68 -6.31 -6.88 -4.09
N LEU A 69 -6.20 -8.20 -4.24
CA LEU A 69 -7.19 -9.17 -3.78
C LEU A 69 -6.53 -10.30 -2.98
N ASP A 70 -7.33 -11.00 -2.19
CA ASP A 70 -6.93 -12.26 -1.59
C ASP A 70 -6.96 -13.37 -2.67
N LEU A 71 -5.83 -14.05 -2.91
CA LEU A 71 -5.76 -15.06 -3.97
C LEU A 71 -6.57 -16.32 -3.62
N TYR A 72 -6.56 -16.71 -2.35
CA TYR A 72 -7.22 -17.95 -1.90
C TYR A 72 -8.75 -17.90 -2.03
N GLY A 73 -9.36 -16.73 -1.86
CA GLY A 73 -10.81 -16.54 -1.95
C GLY A 73 -11.37 -16.48 -3.37
N LEU A 74 -10.51 -16.47 -4.39
CA LEU A 74 -10.93 -16.22 -5.78
C LEU A 74 -11.52 -17.45 -6.45
N LYS A 75 -12.81 -17.37 -6.77
CA LYS A 75 -13.55 -18.37 -7.55
C LYS A 75 -13.41 -18.14 -9.07
N HIS A 76 -12.18 -17.93 -9.55
CA HIS A 76 -11.89 -17.72 -10.97
C HIS A 76 -11.08 -18.90 -11.53
N PRO A 77 -11.37 -19.42 -12.75
CA PRO A 77 -10.67 -20.60 -13.28
C PRO A 77 -9.13 -20.50 -13.25
N GLN A 78 -8.60 -19.31 -13.57
CA GLN A 78 -7.14 -19.06 -13.55
C GLN A 78 -6.54 -19.00 -12.14
N ALA A 79 -7.36 -18.84 -11.09
CA ALA A 79 -6.94 -18.86 -9.68
C ALA A 79 -7.00 -20.27 -9.04
N LEU A 80 -7.60 -21.25 -9.73
CA LEU A 80 -7.88 -22.56 -9.15
C LEU A 80 -6.90 -23.66 -9.57
N THR A 81 -6.11 -23.44 -10.62
CA THR A 81 -5.26 -24.48 -11.23
C THR A 81 -3.76 -24.17 -11.08
N GLY A 82 -2.96 -25.23 -10.89
CA GLY A 82 -1.51 -25.13 -10.77
C GLY A 82 -1.00 -24.76 -9.37
N THR A 83 0.30 -24.51 -9.28
CA THR A 83 1.00 -24.02 -8.09
C THR A 83 0.54 -22.60 -7.75
N MET A 84 0.75 -22.17 -6.50
CA MET A 84 0.41 -20.81 -6.07
C MET A 84 1.08 -19.73 -6.95
N ALA A 85 2.35 -19.92 -7.32
CA ALA A 85 3.05 -18.99 -8.22
C ALA A 85 2.44 -18.94 -9.62
N GLN A 86 1.96 -20.08 -10.14
CA GLN A 86 1.24 -20.13 -11.42
C GLN A 86 -0.12 -19.44 -11.33
N ARG A 87 -0.91 -19.72 -10.29
CA ARG A 87 -2.20 -19.06 -10.04
C ARG A 87 -2.03 -17.54 -9.98
N TYR A 88 -1.04 -17.07 -9.23
CA TYR A 88 -0.69 -15.66 -9.13
C TYR A 88 -0.41 -15.05 -10.51
N LYS A 89 0.52 -15.64 -11.27
CA LYS A 89 0.91 -15.11 -12.59
C LYS A 89 -0.23 -15.15 -13.60
N ASN A 90 -0.98 -16.25 -13.65
CA ASN A 90 -2.10 -16.41 -14.57
C ASN A 90 -3.19 -15.38 -14.28
N MET A 91 -3.57 -15.22 -13.01
CA MET A 91 -4.56 -14.20 -12.62
C MET A 91 -4.06 -12.78 -12.83
N GLN A 92 -2.79 -12.50 -12.55
CA GLN A 92 -2.19 -11.19 -12.79
C GLN A 92 -2.27 -10.82 -14.27
N GLY A 93 -1.79 -11.69 -15.16
CA GLY A 93 -1.83 -11.45 -16.61
C GLY A 93 -3.25 -11.35 -17.17
N GLU A 94 -4.17 -12.18 -16.66
CA GLU A 94 -5.59 -12.15 -17.05
C GLU A 94 -6.26 -10.82 -16.72
N LEU A 95 -5.93 -10.21 -15.58
CA LEU A 95 -6.53 -8.95 -15.17
C LEU A 95 -5.83 -7.75 -15.80
N GLU A 96 -4.50 -7.75 -15.86
CA GLU A 96 -3.73 -6.62 -16.40
C GLU A 96 -3.97 -6.39 -17.90
N LYS A 97 -4.24 -7.44 -18.70
CA LYS A 97 -4.51 -7.30 -20.14
C LYS A 97 -5.72 -6.40 -20.46
N ASN A 98 -6.63 -6.22 -19.51
CA ASN A 98 -7.87 -5.46 -19.71
C ASN A 98 -7.72 -3.97 -19.33
N VAL A 99 -6.55 -3.55 -18.84
CA VAL A 99 -6.29 -2.17 -18.43
C VAL A 99 -4.98 -1.69 -19.04
N ALA A 100 -5.06 -0.78 -20.00
CA ALA A 100 -3.88 -0.09 -20.52
C ALA A 100 -3.29 0.87 -19.48
N GLY A 101 -1.97 1.09 -19.53
CA GLY A 101 -1.28 2.10 -18.73
C GLY A 101 -0.64 1.54 -17.45
N VAL A 102 -0.62 2.37 -16.40
CA VAL A 102 0.08 2.10 -15.13
C VAL A 102 -0.84 1.40 -14.13
N PHE A 103 -1.47 0.31 -14.58
CA PHE A 103 -2.20 -0.62 -13.72
C PHE A 103 -1.33 -1.84 -13.42
N ARG A 104 -1.28 -2.27 -12.16
CA ARG A 104 -0.67 -3.54 -11.74
C ARG A 104 -1.61 -4.30 -10.83
N GLN A 105 -1.80 -5.58 -11.09
CA GLN A 105 -2.55 -6.46 -10.23
C GLN A 105 -1.60 -7.22 -9.30
N HIS A 106 -1.91 -7.22 -8.01
CA HIS A 106 -1.22 -7.99 -6.99
C HIS A 106 -2.22 -8.81 -6.19
N PHE A 107 -1.71 -9.77 -5.42
CA PHE A 107 -2.53 -10.58 -4.54
C PHE A 107 -1.88 -10.78 -3.18
N ALA A 108 -2.69 -10.75 -2.12
CA ALA A 108 -2.33 -11.39 -0.87
C ALA A 108 -2.52 -12.90 -1.07
N VAL A 109 -1.42 -13.66 -1.14
CA VAL A 109 -1.43 -15.08 -1.56
C VAL A 109 -2.42 -15.94 -0.78
N HIS A 110 -2.61 -15.65 0.50
CA HIS A 110 -3.66 -16.25 1.31
C HIS A 110 -4.73 -15.20 1.60
N GLU A 111 -4.36 -14.23 2.42
CA GLU A 111 -5.14 -13.06 2.82
C GLU A 111 -4.21 -12.04 3.51
N LEU A 112 -4.71 -10.84 3.79
CA LEU A 112 -3.94 -9.78 4.46
C LEU A 112 -3.32 -10.22 5.80
N GLU A 113 -4.02 -11.03 6.59
CA GLU A 113 -3.53 -11.54 7.87
C GLU A 113 -2.22 -12.33 7.74
N ALA A 114 -1.91 -12.88 6.56
CA ALA A 114 -0.60 -13.47 6.31
C ALA A 114 0.53 -12.46 6.59
N TRP A 115 0.35 -11.19 6.22
CA TRP A 115 1.38 -10.18 6.42
C TRP A 115 1.55 -9.83 7.89
N LEU A 116 0.48 -9.90 8.70
CA LEU A 116 0.58 -9.70 10.15
C LEU A 116 1.43 -10.80 10.81
N LEU A 117 1.30 -12.05 10.35
CA LEU A 117 2.10 -13.17 10.85
C LEU A 117 3.59 -13.08 10.50
N SER A 118 3.99 -12.12 9.65
CA SER A 118 5.41 -11.82 9.44
C SER A 118 6.08 -11.26 10.69
N ASP A 119 5.32 -10.70 11.62
CA ASP A 119 5.85 -10.13 12.85
C ASP A 119 5.04 -10.62 14.06
N PRO A 120 5.45 -11.75 14.67
CA PRO A 120 4.81 -12.28 15.87
C PRO A 120 4.79 -11.30 17.05
N ASP A 121 5.70 -10.32 17.09
CA ASP A 121 5.79 -9.39 18.22
C ASP A 121 4.66 -8.34 18.22
N LEU A 122 3.90 -8.23 17.12
CA LEU A 122 2.67 -7.44 17.07
C LEU A 122 1.57 -7.95 17.99
N PHE A 123 1.61 -9.25 18.30
CA PHE A 123 0.58 -9.93 19.07
C PHE A 123 0.93 -9.97 20.56
N ASP A 124 -0.11 -10.04 21.39
CA ASP A 124 0.05 -10.16 22.84
C ASP A 124 0.89 -11.40 23.20
N SER A 125 1.73 -11.29 24.24
CA SER A 125 2.66 -12.34 24.67
C SER A 125 2.01 -13.74 24.81
N PRO A 126 0.77 -13.89 25.34
CA PRO A 126 0.12 -15.19 25.43
C PRO A 126 -0.20 -15.83 24.07
N LEU A 127 -0.37 -15.02 23.02
CA LEU A 127 -0.76 -15.47 21.69
C LEU A 127 0.44 -15.91 20.85
N ARG A 128 1.61 -15.27 21.01
CA ARG A 128 2.81 -15.55 20.21
C ARG A 128 3.20 -17.04 20.11
N PRO A 129 3.17 -17.83 21.20
CA PRO A 129 3.53 -19.25 21.15
C PRO A 129 2.57 -20.11 20.34
N LYS A 130 1.35 -19.62 20.06
CA LYS A 130 0.31 -20.31 19.27
C LYS A 130 0.38 -19.97 17.79
N LEU A 131 1.14 -18.94 17.40
CA LEU A 131 1.28 -18.53 16.00
C LEU A 131 2.16 -19.52 15.23
N PRO A 132 1.91 -19.69 13.92
CA PRO A 132 2.74 -20.54 13.08
C PRO A 132 4.16 -19.97 12.98
N LYS A 133 5.15 -20.85 13.13
CA LYS A 133 6.58 -20.50 12.94
C LYS A 133 7.02 -20.50 11.47
N LYS A 134 6.14 -20.94 10.56
CA LYS A 134 6.44 -21.02 9.12
C LYS A 134 6.39 -19.63 8.48
N SER A 135 7.04 -19.49 7.32
CA SER A 135 6.94 -18.27 6.52
C SER A 135 5.47 -17.97 6.21
N PRO A 136 5.02 -16.70 6.31
CA PRO A 136 3.59 -16.38 6.29
C PRO A 136 2.89 -16.68 4.97
N GLU A 137 3.60 -16.55 3.84
CA GLU A 137 3.07 -16.90 2.52
C GLU A 137 3.24 -18.41 2.19
N LYS A 138 3.87 -19.19 3.08
CA LYS A 138 4.02 -20.65 3.00
C LYS A 138 3.14 -21.41 4.01
N VAL A 139 2.30 -20.70 4.77
CA VAL A 139 1.32 -21.36 5.64
C VAL A 139 0.41 -22.21 4.76
N ASN A 140 0.28 -23.49 5.08
CA ASN A 140 -0.51 -24.42 4.29
C ASN A 140 -2.00 -24.03 4.34
N PHE A 141 -2.70 -24.22 3.23
CA PHE A 141 -4.09 -23.81 3.00
C PHE A 141 -5.11 -24.40 3.98
N ASP A 142 -4.73 -25.42 4.75
CA ASP A 142 -5.58 -26.04 5.78
C ASP A 142 -5.80 -25.14 7.01
N MET A 143 -4.90 -24.18 7.27
CA MET A 143 -5.06 -23.17 8.33
C MET A 143 -4.73 -21.78 7.79
N LEU A 144 -5.72 -21.12 7.20
CA LEU A 144 -5.62 -19.73 6.80
C LEU A 144 -5.20 -18.83 7.99
N PRO A 145 -4.36 -17.81 7.76
CA PRO A 145 -3.92 -16.87 8.78
C PRO A 145 -5.04 -16.32 9.69
N ALA A 146 -6.17 -15.89 9.15
CA ALA A 146 -7.31 -15.39 9.92
C ALA A 146 -7.94 -16.48 10.79
N LYS A 147 -8.04 -17.72 10.28
CA LYS A 147 -8.52 -18.87 11.07
C LYS A 147 -7.61 -19.19 12.24
N VAL A 148 -6.30 -18.98 12.11
CA VAL A 148 -5.36 -19.10 13.23
C VAL A 148 -5.71 -18.08 14.32
N LEU A 149 -5.96 -16.83 13.94
CA LEU A 149 -6.35 -15.78 14.89
C LEU A 149 -7.72 -16.09 15.52
N GLU A 150 -8.73 -16.42 14.73
CA GLU A 150 -10.07 -16.79 15.19
C GLU A 150 -10.06 -17.97 16.16
N LYS A 151 -9.18 -18.95 15.96
CA LYS A 151 -9.05 -20.11 16.85
C LYS A 151 -8.42 -19.74 18.20
N HIS A 152 -7.42 -18.88 18.17
CA HIS A 152 -6.58 -18.63 19.35
C HIS A 152 -7.01 -17.41 20.17
N TYR A 153 -7.63 -16.40 19.56
CA TYR A 153 -8.12 -15.22 20.28
C TYR A 153 -9.09 -15.56 21.42
N PRO A 154 -10.13 -16.38 21.23
CA PRO A 154 -11.07 -16.69 22.30
C PRO A 154 -10.43 -17.48 23.44
N THR A 155 -9.55 -18.43 23.10
CA THR A 155 -8.92 -19.33 24.07
C THR A 155 -7.80 -18.67 24.86
N VAL A 156 -7.13 -17.67 24.29
CA VAL A 156 -5.95 -17.02 24.88
C VAL A 156 -6.28 -15.66 25.48
N LEU A 157 -7.16 -14.89 24.84
CA LEU A 157 -7.49 -13.51 25.21
C LEU A 157 -8.93 -13.33 25.73
N GLY A 158 -9.73 -14.41 25.73
CA GLY A 158 -11.12 -14.37 26.20
C GLY A 158 -12.06 -13.53 25.32
N ARG A 159 -11.69 -13.24 24.08
CA ARG A 159 -12.49 -12.46 23.13
C ARG A 159 -12.23 -12.91 21.70
N ASP A 160 -13.14 -12.60 20.78
CA ASP A 160 -12.96 -12.90 19.36
C ASP A 160 -11.98 -11.93 18.67
N TYR A 161 -11.35 -12.42 17.60
CA TYR A 161 -10.61 -11.59 16.65
C TYR A 161 -11.59 -10.81 15.78
N LYS A 162 -11.42 -9.49 15.70
CA LYS A 162 -12.25 -8.61 14.87
C LYS A 162 -11.42 -8.00 13.75
N LYS A 163 -11.52 -8.55 12.53
CA LYS A 163 -10.74 -8.11 11.35
C LYS A 163 -10.74 -6.59 11.13
N THR A 164 -11.91 -5.94 11.26
CA THR A 164 -12.07 -4.50 11.04
C THR A 164 -11.48 -3.60 12.13
N THR A 165 -11.18 -4.15 13.32
CA THR A 165 -10.66 -3.39 14.47
C THR A 165 -9.25 -3.85 14.82
N ASP A 166 -9.08 -5.13 15.13
CA ASP A 166 -7.79 -5.74 15.47
C ASP A 166 -6.86 -5.72 14.25
N GLY A 167 -7.35 -6.11 13.07
CA GLY A 167 -6.55 -6.11 11.84
C GLY A 167 -6.00 -4.72 11.50
N VAL A 168 -6.84 -3.68 11.57
CA VAL A 168 -6.41 -2.29 11.35
C VAL A 168 -5.35 -1.86 12.37
N THR A 169 -5.57 -2.18 13.65
CA THR A 169 -4.64 -1.84 14.73
C THR A 169 -3.29 -2.54 14.56
N LEU A 170 -3.30 -3.81 14.17
CA LEU A 170 -2.09 -4.60 13.92
C LEU A 170 -1.32 -4.06 12.71
N PHE A 171 -2.01 -3.71 11.61
CA PHE A 171 -1.38 -3.11 10.43
C PHE A 171 -0.78 -1.71 10.68
N GLN A 172 -1.33 -0.95 11.62
CA GLN A 172 -0.74 0.32 12.04
C GLN A 172 0.63 0.12 12.70
N LYS A 173 0.79 -0.98 13.45
CA LYS A 173 2.04 -1.34 14.14
C LYS A 173 3.03 -2.09 13.26
N LEU A 174 2.55 -2.86 12.26
CA LEU A 174 3.41 -3.66 11.37
C LEU A 174 4.42 -2.78 10.62
N ASP A 175 5.71 -3.07 10.76
CA ASP A 175 6.75 -2.47 9.94
C ASP A 175 6.71 -3.07 8.52
N PRO A 176 6.51 -2.24 7.46
CA PRO A 176 6.54 -2.72 6.09
C PRO A 176 7.83 -3.44 5.70
N ALA A 177 8.99 -3.06 6.25
CA ALA A 177 10.26 -3.70 5.95
C ALA A 177 10.35 -5.12 6.52
N VAL A 178 9.86 -5.33 7.75
CA VAL A 178 9.79 -6.66 8.39
C VAL A 178 8.87 -7.58 7.58
N ALA A 179 7.72 -7.06 7.15
CA ALA A 179 6.78 -7.81 6.32
C ALA A 179 7.38 -8.16 4.95
N ALA A 180 7.96 -7.18 4.25
CA ALA A 180 8.59 -7.38 2.94
C ALA A 180 9.72 -8.42 2.96
N ALA A 181 10.47 -8.50 4.06
CA ALA A 181 11.56 -9.47 4.21
C ALA A 181 11.07 -10.93 4.26
N LYS A 182 9.82 -11.17 4.70
CA LYS A 182 9.28 -12.52 4.93
C LYS A 182 8.17 -12.91 3.94
N CYS A 183 7.63 -11.94 3.21
CA CYS A 183 6.50 -12.06 2.30
C CYS A 183 6.93 -11.61 0.87
N PRO A 184 7.48 -12.49 0.02
CA PRO A 184 7.92 -12.13 -1.33
C PRO A 184 6.85 -11.51 -2.23
N TYR A 185 5.57 -11.88 -2.11
CA TYR A 185 4.53 -11.28 -2.95
C TYR A 185 4.14 -9.89 -2.48
N LEU A 186 4.10 -9.67 -1.16
CA LEU A 186 4.03 -8.33 -0.61
C LEU A 186 5.22 -7.47 -1.05
N LYS A 187 6.44 -8.02 -1.03
CA LYS A 187 7.63 -7.30 -1.46
C LYS A 187 7.50 -6.82 -2.91
N ALA A 188 7.04 -7.67 -3.82
CA ALA A 188 6.81 -7.30 -5.22
C ALA A 188 5.82 -6.14 -5.36
N LEU A 189 4.71 -6.16 -4.62
CA LEU A 189 3.74 -5.05 -4.57
C LEU A 189 4.40 -3.75 -4.09
N LEU A 190 5.15 -3.82 -3.00
CA LEU A 190 5.82 -2.68 -2.39
C LEU A 190 6.90 -2.08 -3.32
N GLU A 191 7.59 -2.92 -4.08
CA GLU A 191 8.55 -2.48 -5.11
C GLU A 191 7.86 -1.77 -6.27
N ASP A 192 6.71 -2.26 -6.74
CA ASP A 192 5.90 -1.58 -7.76
C ASP A 192 5.40 -0.21 -7.29
N LEU A 193 4.98 -0.07 -6.03
CA LEU A 193 4.60 1.22 -5.45
C LEU A 193 5.76 2.23 -5.52
N LEU A 194 6.97 1.81 -5.16
CA LEU A 194 8.15 2.66 -5.23
C LEU A 194 8.54 2.99 -6.67
N ASP A 195 8.45 2.04 -7.59
CA ASP A 195 8.74 2.25 -9.00
C ASP A 195 7.78 3.28 -9.62
N MET A 196 6.47 3.14 -9.36
CA MET A 196 5.46 4.12 -9.79
C MET A 196 5.76 5.51 -9.24
N ALA A 197 6.05 5.62 -7.94
CA ALA A 197 6.37 6.88 -7.30
C ALA A 197 7.62 7.54 -7.90
N ARG A 198 8.71 6.80 -8.07
CA ARG A 198 9.98 7.31 -8.62
C ARG A 198 9.87 7.72 -10.07
N LYS A 199 9.16 6.93 -10.90
CA LYS A 199 8.91 7.28 -12.30
C LYS A 199 8.12 8.58 -12.42
N SER A 200 7.14 8.81 -11.54
CA SER A 200 6.42 10.09 -11.52
C SER A 200 7.33 11.26 -11.16
N ALA A 201 8.20 11.13 -10.15
CA ALA A 201 9.12 12.21 -9.76
C ALA A 201 10.07 12.61 -10.91
N LYS A 202 10.53 11.63 -11.71
CA LYS A 202 11.35 11.91 -12.91
C LYS A 202 10.57 12.60 -14.03
N ALA A 203 9.29 12.24 -14.20
CA ALA A 203 8.43 12.84 -15.22
C ALA A 203 8.01 14.28 -14.90
N PHE A 204 7.99 14.66 -13.61
CA PHE A 204 7.54 15.98 -13.17
C PHE A 204 8.68 16.98 -12.85
N GLY A 205 9.96 16.56 -12.91
CA GLY A 205 11.13 17.41 -12.63
C GLY A 205 11.16 17.94 -11.19
N PRO A 206 12.32 18.45 -10.70
CA PRO A 206 12.31 19.25 -9.48
C PRO A 206 11.45 20.49 -9.74
N ALA A 207 10.49 20.76 -8.86
CA ALA A 207 9.76 22.03 -8.88
C ALA A 207 10.81 23.15 -8.77
N GLU A 208 10.87 24.03 -9.77
CA GLU A 208 11.77 25.19 -9.69
C GLU A 208 11.48 25.94 -8.38
N PRO A 209 12.53 26.33 -7.63
CA PRO A 209 12.32 27.13 -6.44
C PRO A 209 11.60 28.41 -6.86
N SER A 210 10.42 28.63 -6.26
CA SER A 210 9.65 29.85 -6.45
C SER A 210 10.57 31.07 -6.24
N PRO A 211 10.51 32.10 -7.11
CA PRO A 211 11.36 33.27 -6.97
C PRO A 211 10.99 33.97 -5.66
N THR A 212 11.83 33.76 -4.65
CA THR A 212 11.70 34.45 -3.37
C THR A 212 12.05 35.90 -3.58
N GLY A 213 11.03 36.74 -3.44
CA GLY A 213 11.07 38.10 -2.94
C GLY A 213 12.30 38.93 -3.30
N SER A 214 12.12 39.80 -4.30
CA SER A 214 12.89 41.03 -4.49
C SER A 214 13.22 41.68 -3.15
N ARG A 215 14.50 41.67 -2.76
CA ARG A 215 15.01 42.45 -1.63
C ARG A 215 14.93 43.92 -2.02
N HIS A 216 13.98 44.65 -1.43
CA HIS A 216 14.11 46.10 -1.33
C HIS A 216 15.33 46.42 -0.46
N ALA A 217 16.37 46.95 -1.11
CA ALA A 217 17.52 47.54 -0.45
C ALA A 217 17.09 48.85 0.26
N PRO A 218 17.60 49.13 1.48
CA PRO A 218 17.34 50.40 2.14
C PRO A 218 18.16 51.51 1.46
N ARG A 219 17.47 52.60 1.08
CA ARG A 219 18.09 53.85 0.61
C ARG A 219 18.99 54.41 1.70
N THR A 220 20.29 54.47 1.43
CA THR A 220 21.28 55.14 2.26
C THR A 220 21.15 56.66 2.13
N ALA A 221 21.22 57.33 3.28
CA ALA A 221 21.21 58.77 3.43
C ALA A 221 22.43 59.41 2.74
N LYS A 222 22.21 60.51 2.00
CA LYS A 222 23.24 61.47 1.61
C LYS A 222 23.01 62.77 2.35
N HIS A 223 23.90 63.05 3.30
CA HIS A 223 24.22 64.40 3.77
C HIS A 223 25.24 65.01 2.79
N PRO A 224 25.16 66.32 2.52
CA PRO A 224 26.36 67.09 2.25
C PRO A 224 26.55 68.22 3.29
N ARG A 225 27.78 68.31 3.80
CA ARG A 225 28.33 69.46 4.53
C ARG A 225 28.96 70.45 3.54
N GLY A 226 28.91 71.73 3.91
CA GLY A 226 29.84 72.80 3.51
C GLY A 226 29.46 73.52 2.22
N GLY A 227 29.52 74.85 2.08
CA GLY A 227 30.02 75.95 2.91
C GLY A 227 29.64 77.26 2.19
N ALA A 228 29.32 78.32 2.93
CA ALA A 228 30.07 79.58 3.03
C ALA A 228 30.18 80.47 1.76
N GLN A 229 29.73 81.72 1.92
CA GLN A 229 30.30 83.02 1.46
C GLN A 229 29.29 83.93 0.75
N GLY A 230 29.27 85.20 1.17
CA GLY A 230 28.60 86.33 0.51
C GLY A 230 27.78 87.17 1.47
#